data_AF-A0A9P1ANT8-F1
#
_entry.id   AF-A0A9P1ANT8-F1
#
_cell.length_a   1.000
_cell.length_b   1.000
_cell.length_c   1.000
_cell.angle_alpha   90.00
_cell.angle_beta   90.00
_cell.angle_gamma   90.00
#
_symmetry.space_group_name_H-M   'P 1'
#
loop_
_entity.id
_entity.type
_entity.pdbx_description
1 polymer ?
#
loop_
_entity_poly.entity_id
_entity_poly.type
_entity_poly.pdbx_seq_one_letter_code
_entity_poly.pdbx_strand_id
1 'polypeptide(L)'
;MRVFTVFPAFLFLSFVSRIGSQQAFASVSFPAIQRIIPHATDANAFALAQGLNKNIGKFDAMRTLVNKFFTQNKAGKANPKTLSLYDNSTYSKQKLIALVNNRQAITQWWVTLTAGLTKIYNAATATSYKNLYAYFDNRYMNAYDYTLVYWMLTVLMKDMYNEVTYNKTSDLISDSMEAQLNKTPALVFEIYTTAFEANHNQTYMKGKW
;
A
#
# COMPACT_ATOMS: atom_id res chain seq x y z
N MET A 1 12.56 18.17 -20.68
CA MET A 1 11.58 17.30 -19.97
C MET A 1 12.21 15.94 -19.69
N ARG A 2 12.35 15.54 -18.42
CA ARG A 2 12.88 14.20 -18.07
C ARG A 2 11.82 13.15 -18.42
N VAL A 3 12.16 12.18 -19.27
CA VAL A 3 11.20 11.22 -19.82
C VAL A 3 11.14 9.97 -18.95
N PHE A 4 10.02 9.77 -18.24
CA PHE A 4 9.60 8.44 -17.82
C PHE A 4 8.81 7.80 -18.97
N THR A 5 9.31 6.72 -19.54
CA THR A 5 8.66 6.00 -20.65
C THR A 5 7.45 5.20 -20.17
N VAL A 6 6.22 5.74 -20.24
CA VAL A 6 5.00 4.93 -20.02
C VAL A 6 3.84 5.42 -20.89
N PHE A 7 3.57 4.70 -21.99
CA PHE A 7 2.56 5.06 -23.01
C PHE A 7 1.35 4.08 -23.14
N PRO A 8 0.83 3.45 -22.06
CA PRO A 8 -0.56 3.02 -22.11
C PRO A 8 -1.30 3.28 -20.79
N ALA A 9 -1.68 4.54 -20.51
CA ALA A 9 -2.53 4.91 -19.37
C ALA A 9 -3.74 5.80 -19.74
N PHE A 10 -3.96 6.05 -21.04
CA PHE A 10 -4.84 7.11 -21.55
C PHE A 10 -6.37 6.90 -21.37
N LEU A 11 -6.83 5.77 -20.82
CA LEU A 11 -8.28 5.48 -20.71
C LEU A 11 -8.90 5.69 -19.32
N PHE A 12 -8.11 5.93 -18.27
CA PHE A 12 -8.65 6.10 -16.89
C PHE A 12 -8.86 7.56 -16.46
N LEU A 13 -8.48 8.54 -17.28
CA LEU A 13 -8.43 9.96 -16.92
C LEU A 13 -9.78 10.70 -17.00
N SER A 14 -10.79 10.13 -17.66
CA SER A 14 -12.06 10.81 -17.97
C SER A 14 -13.23 10.47 -17.02
N PHE A 15 -13.04 9.63 -16.00
CA PHE A 15 -14.13 9.17 -15.13
C PHE A 15 -13.79 9.07 -13.62
N VAL A 16 -13.07 10.04 -13.05
CA VAL A 16 -12.98 10.12 -11.58
C VAL A 16 -14.18 10.90 -11.02
N SER A 17 -15.35 10.29 -11.16
CA SER A 17 -16.57 10.69 -10.43
C SER A 17 -16.40 10.32 -8.95
N ARG A 18 -16.82 11.23 -8.07
CA ARG A 18 -16.73 11.17 -6.60
C ARG A 18 -16.97 9.76 -6.04
N ILE A 19 -15.91 9.14 -5.52
CA ILE A 19 -15.99 8.01 -4.58
C ILE A 19 -15.49 8.51 -3.23
N GLY A 20 -16.22 8.20 -2.16
CA GLY A 20 -15.94 8.60 -0.76
C GLY A 20 -14.56 8.14 -0.26
N SER A 21 -13.51 8.84 -0.69
CA SER A 21 -12.10 8.46 -0.59
C SER A 21 -11.42 8.94 0.69
N GLN A 22 -12.17 9.45 1.67
CA GLN A 22 -11.61 9.96 2.92
C GLN A 22 -11.02 8.88 3.84
N GLN A 23 -11.23 7.58 3.57
CA GLN A 23 -10.85 6.50 4.48
C GLN A 23 -9.72 5.59 3.96
N ALA A 24 -9.29 5.70 2.70
CA ALA A 24 -8.46 4.65 2.08
C ALA A 24 -7.04 4.55 2.67
N PHE A 25 -6.38 5.68 2.93
CA PHE A 25 -4.95 5.72 3.28
C PHE A 25 -4.55 4.88 4.48
N ALA A 26 -5.42 4.81 5.49
CA ALA A 26 -5.19 4.04 6.70
C ALA A 26 -6.12 2.82 6.82
N SER A 27 -6.91 2.54 5.79
CA SER A 27 -7.75 1.34 5.71
C SER A 27 -6.94 0.12 5.30
N VAL A 28 -7.42 -1.05 5.72
CA VAL A 28 -6.91 -2.34 5.26
C VAL A 28 -8.07 -3.10 4.64
N SER A 29 -7.93 -3.48 3.35
CA SER A 29 -9.01 -4.15 2.62
C SER A 29 -9.11 -5.62 3.02
N PHE A 30 -10.34 -6.13 3.10
CA PHE A 30 -10.59 -7.55 3.38
C PHE A 30 -9.88 -8.48 2.37
N PRO A 31 -9.92 -8.23 1.04
CA PRO A 31 -9.18 -9.05 0.09
C PRO A 31 -7.66 -9.06 0.33
N ALA A 32 -7.07 -7.95 0.77
CA ALA A 32 -5.65 -7.92 1.13
C ALA A 32 -5.36 -8.78 2.36
N ILE A 33 -6.25 -8.79 3.36
CA ILE A 33 -6.14 -9.67 4.53
C ILE A 33 -6.23 -11.13 4.11
N GLN A 34 -7.24 -11.52 3.31
CA GLN A 34 -7.37 -12.90 2.82
C GLN A 34 -6.15 -13.38 2.05
N ARG A 35 -5.47 -12.50 1.31
CA ARG A 35 -4.20 -12.83 0.61
C ARG A 35 -3.02 -13.03 1.57
N ILE A 36 -3.03 -12.39 2.73
CA ILE A 36 -1.96 -12.50 3.73
C ILE A 36 -2.21 -13.68 4.69
N ILE A 37 -3.47 -13.99 4.98
CA ILE A 37 -3.91 -15.10 5.84
C ILE A 37 -4.98 -15.96 5.13
N PRO A 38 -4.65 -16.71 4.07
CA PRO A 38 -5.65 -17.46 3.30
C PRO A 38 -6.27 -18.64 4.08
N HIS A 39 -5.72 -18.99 5.25
CA HIS A 39 -6.28 -20.03 6.13
C HIS A 39 -7.26 -19.52 7.17
N ALA A 40 -7.37 -18.19 7.33
CA ALA A 40 -8.38 -17.63 8.19
C ALA A 40 -9.75 -17.84 7.54
N THR A 41 -10.75 -18.21 8.33
CA THR A 41 -12.13 -18.23 7.82
C THR A 41 -12.54 -16.84 7.36
N ASP A 42 -13.43 -16.76 6.37
CA ASP A 42 -13.92 -15.47 5.86
C ASP A 42 -14.49 -14.60 6.98
N ALA A 43 -15.21 -15.20 7.94
CA ALA A 43 -15.71 -14.51 9.12
C ALA A 43 -14.58 -13.89 9.97
N ASN A 44 -13.50 -14.62 10.21
CA ASN A 44 -12.36 -14.14 10.99
C ASN A 44 -11.58 -13.05 10.24
N ALA A 45 -11.28 -13.26 8.95
CA ALA A 45 -10.59 -12.28 8.12
C ALA A 45 -11.43 -11.00 7.97
N PHE A 46 -12.75 -11.11 7.81
CA PHE A 46 -13.66 -9.98 7.73
C PHE A 46 -13.76 -9.22 9.05
N ALA A 47 -13.88 -9.93 10.18
CA ALA A 47 -13.88 -9.31 11.50
C ALA A 47 -12.56 -8.56 11.79
N LEU A 48 -11.42 -9.11 11.35
CA LEU A 48 -10.14 -8.43 11.45
C LEU A 48 -10.12 -7.15 10.58
N ALA A 49 -10.57 -7.22 9.33
CA ALA A 49 -10.70 -6.05 8.45
C ALA A 49 -11.57 -4.96 9.08
N GLN A 50 -12.74 -5.31 9.60
CA GLN A 50 -13.60 -4.35 10.29
C GLN A 50 -12.92 -3.75 11.52
N GLY A 51 -12.25 -4.56 12.33
CA GLY A 51 -11.55 -4.09 13.51
C GLY A 51 -10.40 -3.13 13.17
N LEU A 52 -9.63 -3.42 12.11
CA LEU A 52 -8.59 -2.53 11.60
C LEU A 52 -9.20 -1.22 11.09
N ASN A 53 -10.30 -1.30 10.35
CA ASN A 53 -10.98 -0.12 9.80
C ASN A 53 -11.72 0.71 10.88
N LYS A 54 -12.09 0.12 12.03
CA LYS A 54 -12.57 0.88 13.21
C LYS A 54 -11.45 1.66 13.91
N ASN A 55 -10.19 1.24 13.72
CA ASN A 55 -9.01 1.85 14.33
C ASN A 55 -8.14 2.61 13.32
N ILE A 56 -8.73 3.09 12.22
CA ILE A 56 -8.04 3.89 11.19
C ILE A 56 -7.23 5.02 11.84
N GLY A 57 -5.96 5.14 11.45
CA GLY A 57 -5.03 6.15 11.97
C GLY A 57 -4.50 5.88 13.39
N LYS A 58 -5.08 4.94 14.13
CA LYS A 58 -4.62 4.49 15.45
C LYS A 58 -3.71 3.27 15.30
N PHE A 59 -2.55 3.46 14.67
CA PHE A 59 -1.69 2.35 14.22
C PHE A 59 -1.24 1.41 15.35
N ASP A 60 -1.03 1.91 16.58
CA ASP A 60 -0.74 1.06 17.74
C ASP A 60 -1.91 0.14 18.13
N ALA A 61 -3.14 0.67 18.08
CA ALA A 61 -4.34 -0.12 18.32
C ALA A 61 -4.54 -1.16 17.20
N MET A 62 -4.23 -0.80 15.95
CA MET A 62 -4.26 -1.74 14.82
C MET A 62 -3.24 -2.86 15.00
N ARG A 63 -1.98 -2.56 15.36
CA ARG A 63 -0.94 -3.57 15.66
C ARG A 63 -1.36 -4.48 16.81
N THR A 64 -1.92 -3.92 17.88
CA THR A 64 -2.45 -4.68 19.02
C THR A 64 -3.58 -5.62 18.59
N LEU A 65 -4.48 -5.16 17.72
CA LEU A 65 -5.56 -5.99 17.18
C LEU A 65 -5.01 -7.17 16.38
N VAL A 66 -4.02 -6.94 15.51
CA VAL A 66 -3.33 -8.01 14.76
C VAL A 66 -2.71 -9.00 15.74
N ASN A 67 -1.93 -8.53 16.73
CA ASN A 67 -1.34 -9.40 17.74
C ASN A 67 -2.40 -10.27 18.44
N LYS A 68 -3.51 -9.65 18.88
CA LYS A 68 -4.62 -10.34 19.54
C LYS A 68 -5.25 -11.41 18.64
N PHE A 69 -5.48 -11.10 17.36
CA PHE A 69 -6.04 -12.02 16.38
C PHE A 69 -5.25 -13.33 16.29
N PHE A 70 -3.92 -13.25 16.24
CA PHE A 70 -3.06 -14.44 16.19
C PHE A 70 -2.95 -15.15 17.54
N THR A 71 -2.89 -14.43 18.67
CA THR A 71 -2.88 -15.09 20.00
C THR A 71 -4.17 -15.84 20.32
N GLN A 72 -5.29 -15.46 19.67
CA GLN A 72 -6.57 -16.14 19.78
C GLN A 72 -6.74 -17.30 18.77
N ASN A 73 -5.67 -17.68 18.04
CA ASN A 73 -5.70 -18.70 16.99
C ASN A 73 -6.76 -18.47 15.90
N LYS A 74 -7.17 -17.21 15.66
CA LYS A 74 -8.20 -16.88 14.66
C LYS A 74 -7.70 -16.93 13.22
N ALA A 75 -6.38 -16.95 13.04
CA ALA A 75 -5.74 -17.13 11.73
C ALA A 75 -5.91 -18.54 11.14
N GLY A 76 -6.38 -19.50 11.95
CA GLY A 76 -6.47 -20.90 11.54
C GLY A 76 -5.10 -21.60 11.55
N LYS A 77 -5.07 -22.84 11.03
CA LYS A 77 -3.85 -23.63 10.84
C LYS A 77 -3.53 -23.68 9.35
N ALA A 78 -2.25 -23.55 9.02
CA ALA A 78 -1.78 -23.74 7.65
C ALA A 78 -2.15 -25.13 7.15
N ASN A 79 -2.80 -25.22 5.98
CA ASN A 79 -3.11 -26.50 5.34
C ASN A 79 -2.05 -26.80 4.26
N PRO A 80 -1.25 -27.87 4.38
CA PRO A 80 -0.12 -28.13 3.48
C PRO A 80 -0.49 -28.36 2.00
N LYS A 81 -1.78 -28.48 1.65
CA LYS A 81 -2.23 -28.81 0.28
C LYS A 81 -2.68 -27.62 -0.57
N THR A 82 -2.81 -26.43 -0.01
CA THR A 82 -3.39 -25.29 -0.74
C THR A 82 -2.63 -24.02 -0.40
N LEU A 83 -1.83 -23.58 -1.38
CA LEU A 83 -1.24 -22.24 -1.53
C LEU A 83 -0.14 -21.93 -0.50
N SER A 84 1.11 -22.03 -0.98
CA SER A 84 2.37 -21.70 -0.27
C SER A 84 2.67 -22.52 0.99
N LEU A 85 3.80 -23.24 0.99
CA LEU A 85 4.35 -23.95 2.16
C LEU A 85 4.69 -23.04 3.36
N TYR A 86 4.61 -21.71 3.18
CA TYR A 86 5.19 -20.69 4.06
C TYR A 86 4.15 -19.90 4.86
N ASP A 87 2.90 -20.33 4.81
CA ASP A 87 1.76 -19.57 5.25
C ASP A 87 1.42 -19.93 6.72
N ASN A 88 2.44 -19.77 7.58
CA ASN A 88 2.36 -20.02 9.00
C ASN A 88 1.92 -18.78 9.77
N SER A 89 1.23 -18.99 10.90
CA SER A 89 0.65 -17.90 11.71
C SER A 89 1.66 -16.82 12.13
N THR A 90 2.93 -17.17 12.35
CA THR A 90 3.98 -16.21 12.73
C THR A 90 4.30 -15.27 11.57
N TYR A 91 4.42 -15.81 10.36
CA TYR A 91 4.80 -15.04 9.19
C TYR A 91 3.66 -14.16 8.68
N SER A 92 2.43 -14.70 8.62
CA SER A 92 1.26 -13.91 8.24
C SER A 92 0.99 -12.76 9.23
N LYS A 93 1.32 -12.97 10.52
CA LYS A 93 1.31 -11.90 11.53
C LYS A 93 2.32 -10.80 11.19
N GLN A 94 3.57 -11.15 10.88
CA GLN A 94 4.60 -10.18 10.50
C GLN A 94 4.17 -9.37 9.26
N LYS A 95 3.59 -10.02 8.25
CA LYS A 95 3.04 -9.35 7.06
C LYS A 95 1.92 -8.38 7.40
N LEU A 96 0.97 -8.76 8.25
CA LEU A 96 -0.11 -7.85 8.68
C LEU A 96 0.43 -6.67 9.49
N ILE A 97 1.42 -6.87 10.35
CA ILE A 97 2.09 -5.76 11.07
C ILE A 97 2.84 -4.85 10.09
N ALA A 98 3.57 -5.42 9.13
CA ALA A 98 4.25 -4.66 8.09
C ALA A 98 3.27 -3.84 7.24
N LEU A 99 2.11 -4.40 6.88
CA LEU A 99 1.04 -3.67 6.22
C LEU A 99 0.55 -2.49 7.07
N VAL A 100 0.31 -2.66 8.37
CA VAL A 100 -0.08 -1.56 9.27
C VAL A 100 1.02 -0.48 9.35
N ASN A 101 2.28 -0.88 9.42
CA ASN A 101 3.41 0.06 9.43
C ASN A 101 3.54 0.83 8.11
N ASN A 102 3.26 0.18 6.98
CA ASN A 102 3.20 0.82 5.68
C ASN A 102 2.10 1.89 5.62
N ARG A 103 0.90 1.60 6.15
CA ARG A 103 -0.19 2.57 6.23
C ARG A 103 0.20 3.80 7.07
N GLN A 104 0.93 3.57 8.15
CA GLN A 104 1.51 4.65 8.97
C GLN A 104 2.50 5.49 8.16
N ALA A 105 3.45 4.85 7.47
CA ALA A 105 4.46 5.52 6.65
C ALA A 105 3.84 6.34 5.51
N ILE A 106 2.87 5.78 4.78
CA ILE A 106 2.14 6.49 3.72
C ILE A 106 1.40 7.70 4.29
N THR A 107 0.73 7.53 5.42
CA THR A 107 0.00 8.64 6.07
C THR A 107 0.95 9.78 6.44
N GLN A 108 2.15 9.47 6.95
CA GLN A 108 3.17 10.45 7.29
C GLN A 108 3.78 11.12 6.05
N TRP A 109 4.07 10.35 4.99
CA TRP A 109 4.55 10.90 3.71
C TRP A 109 3.59 11.94 3.14
N TRP A 110 2.29 11.63 3.15
CA TRP A 110 1.25 12.52 2.63
C TRP A 110 1.14 13.85 3.38
N VAL A 111 1.58 13.95 4.64
CA VAL A 111 1.65 15.23 5.36
C VAL A 111 2.60 16.19 4.64
N THR A 112 3.81 15.72 4.34
CA THR A 112 4.83 16.51 3.64
C THR A 112 4.42 16.78 2.19
N LEU A 113 3.98 15.75 1.47
CA LEU A 113 3.63 15.85 0.06
C LEU A 113 2.44 16.81 -0.17
N THR A 114 1.40 16.75 0.66
CA THR A 114 0.24 17.65 0.52
C THR A 114 0.65 19.12 0.69
N ALA A 115 1.54 19.41 1.64
CA ALA A 115 2.04 20.77 1.86
C ALA A 115 2.87 21.27 0.65
N GLY A 116 3.72 20.42 0.08
CA GLY A 116 4.48 20.74 -1.13
C GLY A 116 3.57 20.97 -2.36
N LEU A 117 2.62 20.07 -2.59
CA LEU A 117 1.66 20.18 -3.70
C LEU A 117 0.80 21.45 -3.58
N THR A 118 0.46 21.86 -2.35
CA THR A 118 -0.26 23.10 -2.11
C THR A 118 0.52 24.34 -2.55
N LYS A 119 1.86 24.33 -2.40
CA LYS A 119 2.74 25.42 -2.86
C LYS A 119 2.89 25.47 -4.38
N ILE A 120 2.86 24.31 -5.06
CA ILE A 120 3.00 24.24 -6.52
C ILE A 120 1.69 24.61 -7.22
N TYR A 121 0.56 24.11 -6.72
CA TYR A 121 -0.75 24.24 -7.38
C TYR A 121 -1.73 25.10 -6.58
N ASN A 122 -2.22 24.55 -5.46
CA ASN A 122 -3.10 25.12 -4.44
C ASN A 122 -3.69 23.96 -3.59
N ALA A 123 -4.45 24.29 -2.54
CA ALA A 123 -5.03 23.30 -1.63
C ALA A 123 -6.07 22.38 -2.29
N ALA A 124 -6.87 22.89 -3.23
CA ALA A 124 -7.91 22.13 -3.91
C ALA A 124 -7.32 21.05 -4.84
N THR A 125 -6.28 21.41 -5.60
CA THR A 125 -5.55 20.47 -6.45
C THR A 125 -4.77 19.45 -5.63
N ALA A 126 -4.08 19.89 -4.56
CA ALA A 126 -3.38 18.97 -3.66
C ALA A 126 -4.34 17.94 -3.03
N THR A 127 -5.53 18.38 -2.62
CA THR A 127 -6.59 17.50 -2.11
C THR A 127 -7.07 16.52 -3.18
N SER A 128 -7.24 16.98 -4.42
CA SER A 128 -7.62 16.11 -5.55
C SER A 128 -6.58 15.03 -5.81
N TYR A 129 -5.29 15.36 -5.81
CA TYR A 129 -4.21 14.38 -5.99
C TYR A 129 -4.12 13.39 -4.83
N LYS A 130 -4.37 13.85 -3.60
CA LYS A 130 -4.49 12.97 -2.44
C LYS A 130 -5.66 12.00 -2.60
N ASN A 131 -6.85 12.48 -2.95
CA ASN A 131 -8.02 11.62 -3.16
C ASN A 131 -7.81 10.62 -4.31
N LEU A 132 -7.07 11.02 -5.35
CA LEU A 132 -6.71 10.14 -6.46
C LEU A 132 -5.81 8.98 -6.02
N TYR A 133 -4.82 9.23 -5.16
CA TYR A 133 -4.00 8.14 -4.61
C TYR A 133 -4.87 7.16 -3.82
N ALA A 134 -5.75 7.67 -2.95
CA ALA A 134 -6.69 6.85 -2.19
C ALA A 134 -7.58 5.97 -3.09
N TYR A 135 -7.95 6.45 -4.26
CA TYR A 135 -8.68 5.66 -5.26
C TYR A 135 -7.84 4.49 -5.78
N PHE A 136 -6.60 4.74 -6.21
CA PHE A 136 -5.72 3.68 -6.72
C PHE A 136 -5.35 2.67 -5.63
N ASP A 137 -5.11 3.13 -4.41
CA ASP A 137 -4.77 2.27 -3.27
C ASP A 137 -5.88 1.25 -2.96
N ASN A 138 -7.13 1.70 -3.01
CA ASN A 138 -8.29 0.82 -2.90
C ASN A 138 -8.37 -0.15 -4.10
N ARG A 139 -8.20 0.37 -5.33
CA ARG A 139 -8.30 -0.42 -6.56
C ARG A 139 -7.27 -1.54 -6.64
N TYR A 140 -6.05 -1.29 -6.22
CA TYR A 140 -4.94 -2.24 -6.26
C TYR A 140 -4.80 -3.02 -4.95
N MET A 141 -5.84 -3.06 -4.12
CA MET A 141 -5.91 -3.89 -2.91
C MET A 141 -4.66 -3.74 -2.04
N ASN A 142 -4.24 -2.50 -1.80
CA ASN A 142 -3.10 -2.18 -0.96
C ASN A 142 -1.72 -2.54 -1.56
N ALA A 143 -1.60 -2.76 -2.87
CA ALA A 143 -0.31 -2.91 -3.54
C ALA A 143 0.34 -1.53 -3.75
N TYR A 144 1.40 -1.25 -2.99
CA TYR A 144 2.04 0.08 -2.94
C TYR A 144 2.58 0.51 -4.31
N ASP A 145 3.32 -0.35 -5.01
CA ASP A 145 4.02 0.03 -6.25
C ASP A 145 3.04 0.31 -7.39
N TYR A 146 2.02 -0.53 -7.55
CA TYR A 146 0.94 -0.27 -8.51
C TYR A 146 0.20 1.03 -8.18
N THR A 147 -0.09 1.28 -6.90
CA THR A 147 -0.75 2.52 -6.48
C THR A 147 0.11 3.74 -6.82
N LEU A 148 1.39 3.70 -6.47
CA LEU A 148 2.33 4.80 -6.68
C LEU A 148 2.53 5.07 -8.18
N VAL A 149 2.78 4.04 -8.99
CA VAL A 149 3.01 4.17 -10.44
C VAL A 149 1.80 4.79 -11.13
N TYR A 150 0.61 4.24 -10.93
CA TYR A 150 -0.60 4.74 -11.61
C TYR A 150 -0.98 6.15 -11.14
N TRP A 151 -0.78 6.45 -9.86
CA TRP A 151 -0.98 7.79 -9.31
C TRP A 151 0.02 8.81 -9.90
N MET A 152 1.32 8.51 -9.87
CA MET A 152 2.37 9.40 -10.39
C MET A 152 2.18 9.66 -11.87
N LEU A 153 1.86 8.64 -12.66
CA LEU A 153 1.55 8.81 -14.08
C LEU A 153 0.39 9.78 -14.27
N THR A 154 -0.71 9.60 -13.55
CA THR A 154 -1.87 10.48 -13.68
C THR A 154 -1.55 11.94 -13.33
N VAL A 155 -0.82 12.15 -12.23
CA VAL A 155 -0.45 13.50 -11.76
C VAL A 155 0.53 14.18 -12.73
N LEU A 156 1.59 13.48 -13.11
CA LEU A 156 2.66 14.06 -13.95
C LEU A 156 2.20 14.27 -15.40
N MET A 157 1.34 13.39 -15.94
CA MET A 157 0.84 13.53 -17.30
C MET A 157 -0.07 14.75 -17.48
N LYS A 158 -0.77 15.18 -16.43
CA LYS A 158 -1.63 16.38 -16.48
C LYS A 158 -0.85 17.65 -16.83
N ASP A 159 0.38 17.76 -16.33
CA ASP A 159 1.25 18.92 -16.53
C ASP A 159 2.43 18.62 -17.46
N MET A 160 2.34 17.57 -18.28
CA MET A 160 3.46 17.13 -19.13
C MET A 160 3.99 18.22 -20.07
N TYR A 161 3.12 19.14 -20.48
CA TYR A 161 3.47 20.24 -21.38
C TYR A 161 3.92 21.50 -20.64
N ASN A 162 3.88 21.51 -19.30
CA ASN A 162 4.39 22.59 -18.45
C ASN A 162 5.65 22.10 -17.73
N GLU A 163 6.79 22.23 -18.39
CA GLU A 163 8.08 21.69 -17.91
C GLU A 163 8.46 22.16 -16.50
N VAL A 164 8.21 23.44 -16.18
CA VAL A 164 8.53 23.99 -14.86
C VAL A 164 7.72 23.31 -13.77
N THR A 165 6.42 23.14 -13.99
CA THR A 165 5.51 22.51 -13.02
C THR A 165 5.75 21.02 -12.93
N TYR A 166 5.94 20.36 -14.07
CA TYR A 166 6.29 18.94 -14.16
C TYR A 166 7.54 18.61 -13.34
N ASN A 167 8.64 19.35 -13.57
CA ASN A 167 9.90 19.10 -12.87
C ASN A 167 9.75 19.34 -11.36
N LYS A 168 9.12 20.46 -10.95
CA LYS A 168 8.88 20.75 -9.52
C LYS A 168 8.05 19.66 -8.84
N THR A 169 7.02 19.15 -9.51
CA THR A 169 6.16 18.09 -8.97
C THR A 169 6.91 16.75 -8.92
N SER A 170 7.67 16.41 -9.95
CA SER A 170 8.51 15.21 -9.97
C SER A 170 9.55 15.23 -8.86
N ASP A 171 10.29 16.34 -8.71
CA ASP A 171 11.33 16.50 -7.70
C ASP A 171 10.70 16.42 -6.29
N LEU A 172 9.58 17.12 -6.05
CA LEU A 172 8.86 17.04 -4.79
C LEU A 172 8.45 15.60 -4.42
N ILE A 173 7.92 14.84 -5.38
CA ILE A 173 7.52 13.45 -5.14
C ILE A 173 8.75 12.61 -4.77
N SER A 174 9.82 12.70 -5.55
CA SER A 174 11.07 11.96 -5.31
C SER A 174 11.67 12.30 -3.94
N ASP A 175 11.91 13.58 -3.69
CA ASP A 175 12.59 14.06 -2.47
C ASP A 175 11.77 13.73 -1.21
N SER A 176 10.44 13.94 -1.26
CA SER A 176 9.58 13.65 -0.11
C SER A 176 9.46 12.15 0.17
N MET A 177 9.49 11.32 -0.88
CA MET A 177 9.47 9.87 -0.74
C MET A 177 10.80 9.34 -0.19
N GLU A 178 11.93 9.80 -0.73
CA GLU A 178 13.27 9.47 -0.22
C GLU A 178 13.42 9.89 1.25
N ALA A 179 13.01 11.11 1.58
CA ALA A 179 13.02 11.59 2.96
C ALA A 179 12.17 10.74 3.91
N GLN A 180 11.04 10.19 3.44
CA GLN A 180 10.22 9.28 4.23
C GLN A 180 10.85 7.88 4.33
N LEU A 181 11.42 7.36 3.24
CA LEU A 181 12.13 6.07 3.23
C LEU A 181 13.29 6.05 4.24
N ASN A 182 14.05 7.15 4.30
CA ASN A 182 15.15 7.33 5.25
C ASN A 182 14.68 7.36 6.72
N LYS A 183 13.42 7.72 6.98
CA LYS A 183 12.82 7.67 8.33
C LYS A 183 12.21 6.31 8.65
N THR A 184 11.60 5.68 7.66
CA THR A 184 10.97 4.37 7.83
C THR A 184 11.05 3.56 6.52
N PRO A 185 11.82 2.46 6.51
CA PRO A 185 11.88 1.59 5.34
C PRO A 185 10.54 0.87 5.08
N ALA A 186 9.59 0.94 6.03
CA ALA A 186 8.25 0.34 5.90
C ALA A 186 7.37 1.00 4.83
N LEU A 187 7.80 2.11 4.21
CA LEU A 187 7.11 2.72 3.08
C LEU A 187 7.05 1.79 1.85
N VAL A 188 8.05 0.91 1.69
CA VAL A 188 8.03 -0.15 0.66
C VAL A 188 7.50 -1.42 1.30
N PHE A 189 6.19 -1.63 1.18
CA PHE A 189 5.58 -2.91 1.51
C PHE A 189 5.08 -3.57 0.23
N GLU A 190 5.90 -4.47 -0.28
CA GLU A 190 5.50 -5.45 -1.28
C GLU A 190 5.01 -6.70 -0.53
N ILE A 191 3.78 -7.14 -0.81
CA ILE A 191 3.24 -8.40 -0.27
C ILE A 191 4.09 -9.60 -0.78
N TYR A 192 4.83 -9.41 -1.88
CA TYR A 192 5.73 -10.36 -2.54
C TYR A 192 6.90 -9.64 -3.19
N THR A 193 8.16 -9.96 -2.83
CA THR A 193 9.32 -9.55 -3.65
C THR A 193 9.90 -10.76 -4.37
N THR A 194 10.28 -10.60 -5.63
CA THR A 194 10.95 -11.65 -6.43
C THR A 194 12.34 -12.00 -5.89
N ALA A 195 13.03 -11.04 -5.25
CA ALA A 195 14.31 -11.28 -4.56
C ALA A 195 14.14 -12.18 -3.31
N PHE A 196 13.00 -12.07 -2.62
CA PHE A 196 12.64 -12.94 -1.50
C PHE A 196 12.34 -14.36 -1.98
N GLU A 197 11.59 -14.55 -3.07
CA GLU A 197 11.39 -15.87 -3.67
C GLU A 197 12.71 -16.48 -4.18
N ALA A 198 13.59 -15.68 -4.78
CA ALA A 198 14.86 -16.12 -5.36
C ALA A 198 15.90 -16.54 -4.30
N ASN A 199 16.14 -15.75 -3.25
CA ASN A 199 17.11 -16.09 -2.20
C ASN A 199 16.67 -17.28 -1.33
N HIS A 200 15.36 -17.52 -1.22
CA HIS A 200 14.82 -18.57 -0.35
C HIS A 200 14.69 -19.93 -1.05
N ASN A 201 14.42 -19.95 -2.36
CA ASN A 201 14.48 -21.17 -3.17
C ASN A 201 15.89 -21.80 -3.24
N GLN A 202 16.95 -21.02 -2.98
CA GLN A 202 18.33 -21.51 -2.95
C GLN A 202 18.70 -22.24 -1.64
N THR A 203 18.00 -22.01 -0.53
CA THR A 203 18.40 -22.51 0.80
C THR A 203 17.65 -23.76 1.27
N TYR A 204 16.41 -24.03 0.81
CA TYR A 204 15.57 -25.09 1.41
C TYR A 204 14.97 -26.14 0.46
N MET A 205 15.18 -26.07 -0.86
CA MET A 205 14.85 -27.19 -1.79
C MET A 205 15.88 -28.34 -1.73
N LYS A 206 16.34 -28.72 -0.53
CA LYS A 206 17.21 -29.91 -0.32
C LYS A 206 16.52 -31.05 0.44
N GLY A 207 15.24 -30.93 0.76
CA GLY A 207 14.44 -32.03 1.30
C GLY A 207 13.71 -32.77 0.17
N LYS A 208 14.02 -34.05 -0.04
CA LYS A 208 13.33 -34.91 -1.00
C LYS A 208 11.84 -35.01 -0.63
N TRP A 209 10.98 -34.88 -1.64
CA TRP A 209 9.54 -35.13 -1.60
C TRP A 209 9.24 -36.61 -1.38
#